data_AF-A0A7J5ERZ8-F1
#
_entry.id   AF-A0A7J5ERZ8-F1
#
_cell.length_a   1.000
_cell.length_b   1.000
_cell.length_c   1.000
_cell.angle_alpha   90.00
_cell.angle_beta   90.00
_cell.angle_gamma   90.00
#
_symmetry.space_group_name_H-M   'P 1'
#
loop_
_entity.id
_entity.type
_entity.pdbx_description
1 polymer ?
#
loop_
_entity_poly.entity_id
_entity_poly.type
_entity_poly.pdbx_seq_one_letter_code
_entity_poly.pdbx_strand_id
1 'polypeptide(L)'
;MSHARRVKEVRARARVQRWGFRQRALARGAWDRFRLALALARDAYAIDEQTHADLLAEGFRTDDAGAGLEPARRIVWITEARAATLATPKLAMHLDAAMLATTCLALVPFTADR
;
A
#
# COMPACT_ATOMS: atom_id res chain seq x y z
N MET A 1 -14.71 32.89 9.92
CA MET A 1 -14.27 31.74 9.08
C MET A 1 -14.96 31.81 7.73
N SER A 2 -14.21 31.81 6.62
CA SER A 2 -14.77 31.92 5.27
C SER A 2 -15.60 30.69 4.88
N HIS A 3 -16.73 30.91 4.20
CA HIS A 3 -17.66 29.90 3.68
C HIS A 3 -16.93 28.80 2.88
N ALA A 4 -15.88 29.17 2.13
CA ALA A 4 -15.06 28.26 1.33
C ALA A 4 -14.30 27.22 2.17
N ARG A 5 -13.81 27.60 3.36
CA ARG A 5 -13.08 26.69 4.25
C ARG A 5 -14.00 25.61 4.82
N ARG A 6 -15.22 26.02 5.20
CA ARG A 6 -16.27 25.12 5.72
C ARG A 6 -16.74 24.12 4.67
N VAL A 7 -16.88 24.54 3.41
CA VAL A 7 -17.21 23.63 2.29
C VAL A 7 -16.09 22.60 2.06
N LYS A 8 -14.81 23.00 2.13
CA LYS A 8 -13.66 22.08 1.98
C LYS A 8 -13.64 21.01 3.08
N GLU A 9 -13.86 21.40 4.33
CA GLU A 9 -13.90 20.49 5.48
C GLU A 9 -15.06 19.49 5.38
N VAL A 10 -16.25 19.94 4.98
CA VAL A 10 -17.42 19.06 4.78
C VAL A 10 -17.17 18.05 3.66
N ARG A 11 -16.58 18.47 2.54
CA ARG A 11 -16.23 17.55 1.44
C ARG A 11 -15.17 16.52 1.85
N ALA A 12 -14.18 16.92 2.65
CA ALA A 12 -13.18 16.00 3.18
C ALA A 12 -13.83 14.94 4.08
N ARG A 13 -14.72 15.35 5.01
CA ARG A 13 -15.46 14.42 5.89
C ARG A 13 -16.36 13.47 5.10
N ALA A 14 -17.09 13.98 4.11
CA ALA A 14 -17.94 13.14 3.25
C ALA A 14 -17.12 12.12 2.44
N ARG A 15 -15.94 12.49 1.97
CA ARG A 15 -15.02 11.58 1.27
C ARG A 15 -14.52 10.47 2.20
N VAL A 16 -14.14 10.80 3.44
CA VAL A 16 -13.73 9.83 4.47
C VAL A 16 -14.88 8.90 4.86
N GLN A 17 -16.08 9.44 5.07
CA GLN A 17 -17.28 8.65 5.39
C GLN A 17 -17.64 7.69 4.24
N ARG A 18 -17.61 8.17 2.99
CA ARG A 18 -17.88 7.33 1.81
C ARG A 18 -16.82 6.25 1.62
N TRP A 19 -15.55 6.57 1.91
CA TRP A 19 -14.48 5.58 1.98
C TRP A 19 -14.75 4.55 3.09
N GLY A 20 -15.06 4.96 4.32
CA GLY A 20 -15.36 4.06 5.43
C GLY A 20 -16.62 3.20 5.23
N PHE A 21 -17.61 3.71 4.49
CA PHE A 21 -18.80 2.95 4.09
C PHE A 21 -18.47 1.90 3.03
N ARG A 22 -17.67 2.24 2.01
CA ARG A 22 -17.18 1.27 1.02
C ARG A 22 -16.32 0.18 1.68
N GLN A 23 -15.45 0.57 2.60
CA GLN A 23 -14.59 -0.36 3.33
C GLN A 23 -15.37 -1.36 4.19
N ARG A 24 -16.50 -0.96 4.81
CA ARG A 24 -17.31 -1.88 5.64
C ARG A 24 -17.93 -3.05 4.88
N ALA A 25 -18.34 -2.85 3.62
CA ALA A 25 -18.98 -3.90 2.82
C ALA A 25 -18.01 -4.62 1.87
N LEU A 26 -16.99 -3.92 1.35
CA LEU A 26 -16.07 -4.44 0.34
C LEU A 26 -14.79 -5.04 0.93
N ALA A 27 -14.39 -4.66 2.16
CA ALA A 27 -13.08 -5.07 2.65
C ALA A 27 -13.00 -6.59 2.85
N ARG A 28 -14.03 -7.31 3.31
CA ARG A 28 -13.97 -8.80 3.48
C ARG A 28 -12.62 -9.31 4.03
N GLY A 29 -12.05 -8.63 5.03
CA GLY A 29 -10.73 -8.96 5.58
C GLY A 29 -9.51 -8.44 4.79
N ALA A 30 -9.67 -7.59 3.79
CA ALA A 30 -8.59 -6.98 2.98
C ALA A 30 -7.66 -6.13 3.85
N TRP A 31 -8.20 -5.40 4.83
CA TRP A 31 -7.36 -4.72 5.82
C TRP A 31 -6.53 -5.69 6.65
N ASP A 32 -7.10 -6.83 7.02
CA ASP A 32 -6.40 -7.83 7.82
C ASP A 32 -5.34 -8.56 6.98
N ARG A 33 -5.65 -8.89 5.72
CA ARG A 33 -4.69 -9.42 4.75
C ARG A 33 -3.56 -8.44 4.49
N PHE A 34 -3.86 -7.16 4.27
CA PHE A 34 -2.86 -6.13 4.07
C PHE A 34 -1.98 -5.93 5.30
N ARG A 35 -2.59 -5.86 6.50
CA ARG A 35 -1.83 -5.79 7.77
C ARG A 35 -0.97 -7.02 7.98
N LEU A 36 -1.45 -8.20 7.64
CA LEU A 36 -0.70 -9.45 7.73
C LEU A 36 0.48 -9.42 6.75
N ALA A 37 0.29 -8.99 5.50
CA ALA A 37 1.37 -8.83 4.54
C ALA A 37 2.44 -7.86 5.08
N LEU A 38 2.03 -6.71 5.64
CA LEU A 38 2.98 -5.79 6.29
C LEU A 38 3.67 -6.41 7.51
N ALA A 39 2.96 -7.18 8.34
CA ALA A 39 3.54 -7.85 9.51
C ALA A 39 4.57 -8.93 9.13
N LEU A 40 4.44 -9.50 7.94
CA LEU A 40 5.35 -10.49 7.38
C LEU A 40 6.55 -9.86 6.64
N ALA A 41 6.49 -8.55 6.40
CA ALA A 41 7.54 -7.80 5.76
C ALA A 41 8.47 -7.15 6.79
N ARG A 42 9.77 -7.27 6.55
CA ARG A 42 10.82 -6.55 7.27
C ARG A 42 10.89 -5.09 6.81
N ASP A 43 10.83 -4.89 5.51
CA ASP A 43 10.94 -3.58 4.86
C ASP A 43 9.83 -3.39 3.82
N ALA A 44 9.41 -2.14 3.63
CA ALA A 44 8.50 -1.75 2.57
C ALA A 44 9.06 -0.54 1.82
N TYR A 45 8.81 -0.49 0.51
CA TYR A 45 9.22 0.60 -0.37
C TYR A 45 8.03 1.05 -1.20
N ALA A 46 7.85 2.37 -1.31
CA ALA A 46 6.97 2.91 -2.33
C ALA A 46 7.68 2.82 -3.66
N ILE A 47 7.08 2.18 -4.65
CA ILE A 47 7.63 2.12 -6.01
C ILE A 47 6.63 2.72 -6.99
N ASP A 48 7.09 3.08 -8.19
CA ASP A 48 6.20 3.48 -9.26
C ASP A 48 5.69 2.28 -10.07
N GLU A 49 4.83 2.54 -11.06
CA GLU A 49 4.24 1.48 -11.87
C GLU A 49 5.25 0.79 -12.79
N GLN A 50 6.24 1.54 -13.29
CA GLN A 50 7.28 1.02 -14.16
C GLN A 50 8.18 0.05 -13.40
N THR A 51 8.69 0.46 -12.24
CA THR A 51 9.49 -0.38 -11.34
C THR A 51 8.71 -1.62 -10.93
N HIS A 52 7.40 -1.47 -10.66
CA HIS A 52 6.56 -2.63 -10.35
C HIS A 52 6.51 -3.61 -11.53
N ALA A 53 6.28 -3.12 -12.75
CA ALA A 53 6.27 -3.96 -13.96
C ALA A 53 7.62 -4.64 -14.20
N ASP A 54 8.73 -3.92 -14.01
CA ASP A 54 10.09 -4.44 -14.17
C ASP A 54 10.35 -5.57 -13.16
N LEU A 55 9.97 -5.40 -11.89
CA LEU A 55 10.10 -6.44 -10.87
C LEU A 55 9.27 -7.70 -11.21
N LEU A 56 8.10 -7.54 -11.84
CA LEU A 56 7.34 -8.70 -12.31
C LEU A 56 8.02 -9.40 -13.49
N ALA A 57 8.61 -8.63 -14.41
CA ALA A 57 9.40 -9.19 -15.52
C ALA A 57 10.67 -9.89 -15.04
N GLU A 58 11.25 -9.44 -13.92
CA GLU A 58 12.36 -10.10 -13.21
C GLU A 58 11.93 -11.41 -12.50
N GLY A 59 10.63 -11.70 -12.42
CA GLY A 59 10.08 -12.95 -11.86
C GLY A 59 9.70 -12.87 -10.38
N PHE A 60 9.63 -11.68 -9.79
CA PHE A 60 9.19 -11.52 -8.40
C PHE A 60 7.69 -11.78 -8.22
N ARG A 61 7.33 -12.30 -7.04
CA ARG A 61 5.96 -12.76 -6.74
C ARG A 61 5.05 -11.60 -6.36
N THR A 62 3.85 -11.57 -6.96
CA THR A 62 2.77 -10.66 -6.56
C THR A 62 1.99 -11.16 -5.35
N ASP A 63 1.37 -10.23 -4.63
CA ASP A 63 0.46 -10.53 -3.52
C ASP A 63 -0.87 -9.79 -3.67
N ASP A 64 -1.97 -10.50 -3.45
CA ASP A 64 -3.34 -9.99 -3.59
C ASP A 64 -3.88 -9.33 -2.31
N ALA A 65 -3.10 -9.33 -1.21
CA ALA A 65 -3.48 -8.74 0.07
C ALA A 65 -3.91 -7.27 -0.04
N GLY A 66 -3.42 -6.57 -1.06
CA GLY A 66 -3.76 -5.18 -1.36
C GLY A 66 -4.96 -4.97 -2.29
N ALA A 67 -5.45 -6.00 -2.97
CA ALA A 67 -6.43 -5.86 -4.06
C ALA A 67 -7.81 -5.40 -3.60
N GLY A 68 -8.20 -5.72 -2.35
CA GLY A 68 -9.50 -5.32 -1.78
C GLY A 68 -9.53 -3.92 -1.16
N LEU A 69 -8.41 -3.19 -1.19
CA LEU A 69 -8.34 -1.81 -0.69
C LEU A 69 -8.80 -0.81 -1.76
N GLU A 70 -9.16 0.41 -1.34
CA GLU A 70 -9.54 1.49 -2.26
C GLU A 70 -8.68 2.74 -1.99
N PRO A 71 -7.79 3.14 -2.93
CA PRO A 71 -7.47 2.41 -4.17
C PRO A 71 -6.86 1.03 -3.90
N ALA A 72 -6.86 0.14 -4.88
CA ALA A 72 -6.17 -1.15 -4.76
C ALA A 72 -4.66 -0.93 -4.55
N ARG A 73 -4.02 -1.82 -3.80
CA ARG A 73 -2.57 -1.85 -3.60
C ARG A 73 -2.00 -3.02 -4.39
N ARG A 74 -1.03 -2.74 -5.26
CA ARG A 74 -0.23 -3.74 -5.94
C ARG A 74 0.99 -4.02 -5.08
N ILE A 75 1.18 -5.27 -4.69
CA ILE A 75 2.26 -5.69 -3.80
C ILE A 75 3.13 -6.69 -4.55
N VAL A 76 4.44 -6.47 -4.51
CA VAL A 76 5.45 -7.40 -5.01
C VAL A 76 6.44 -7.73 -3.90
N TRP A 77 6.76 -9.01 -3.72
CA TRP A 77 7.74 -9.48 -2.77
C TRP A 77 9.12 -9.57 -3.43
N ILE A 78 10.11 -8.89 -2.86
CA ILE A 78 11.47 -8.83 -3.38
C ILE A 78 12.50 -9.27 -2.34
N THR A 79 13.70 -9.61 -2.80
CA THR A 79 14.82 -9.92 -1.91
C THR A 79 15.44 -8.66 -1.33
N GLU A 80 16.13 -8.78 -0.21
CA GLU A 80 16.96 -7.71 0.36
C GLU A 80 18.00 -7.20 -0.64
N ALA A 81 18.65 -8.11 -1.37
CA ALA A 81 19.63 -7.76 -2.39
C ALA A 81 19.01 -6.88 -3.49
N ARG A 82 17.79 -7.20 -3.92
CA ARG A 82 17.10 -6.36 -4.90
C ARG A 82 16.66 -5.03 -4.28
N ALA A 83 16.16 -5.03 -3.06
CA ALA A 83 15.74 -3.81 -2.36
C ALA A 83 16.90 -2.80 -2.21
N ALA A 84 18.13 -3.27 -1.98
CA ALA A 84 19.31 -2.42 -1.87
C ALA A 84 19.64 -1.64 -3.17
N THR A 85 19.11 -2.09 -4.31
CA THR A 85 19.32 -1.46 -5.62
C THR A 85 18.16 -0.53 -6.03
N LEU A 86 17.09 -0.44 -5.23
CA LEU A 86 16.00 0.48 -5.47
C LEU A 86 16.46 1.92 -5.17
N ALA A 87 16.22 2.83 -6.12
CA ALA A 87 16.47 4.27 -5.93
C ALA A 87 15.36 4.98 -5.14
N THR A 88 14.55 4.23 -4.38
CA THR A 88 13.32 4.73 -3.74
C THR A 88 13.43 4.62 -2.22
N PRO A 89 12.98 5.64 -1.46
CA PRO A 89 13.09 5.61 -0.02
C PRO A 89 12.24 4.50 0.59
N LYS A 90 12.77 3.90 1.66
CA LYS A 90 12.04 2.96 2.50
C LYS A 90 10.87 3.68 3.18
N LEU A 91 9.70 3.04 3.15
CA LEU A 91 8.54 3.45 3.94
C LEU A 91 8.68 2.99 5.38
N ALA A 92 8.16 3.81 6.29
CA ALA A 92 8.01 3.38 7.65
C ALA A 92 6.87 2.35 7.76
N MET A 93 7.08 1.29 8.54
CA MET A 93 6.15 0.14 8.68
C MET A 93 4.97 0.46 9.59
N HIS A 94 4.21 1.50 9.26
CA HIS A 94 2.99 1.88 9.95
C HIS A 94 1.96 2.41 8.94
N LEU A 95 0.68 2.31 9.27
CA LEU A 95 -0.42 2.75 8.41
C LEU A 95 -0.60 4.28 8.44
N ASP A 96 0.45 5.02 8.06
CA ASP A 96 0.40 6.48 7.90
C ASP A 96 -0.13 6.91 6.54
N ALA A 97 -0.21 8.22 6.35
CA ALA A 97 -0.65 8.80 5.09
C ALA A 97 0.25 8.42 3.90
N ALA A 98 1.56 8.21 4.10
CA ALA A 98 2.47 7.85 3.03
C ALA A 98 2.22 6.40 2.57
N MET A 99 2.22 5.44 3.50
CA MET A 99 1.88 4.04 3.26
C MET A 99 0.51 3.88 2.61
N LEU A 100 -0.49 4.63 3.10
CA LEU A 100 -1.85 4.57 2.59
C LEU A 100 -2.01 5.32 1.25
N ALA A 101 -1.14 6.24 0.88
CA ALA A 101 -1.18 6.91 -0.43
C ALA A 101 -0.52 6.09 -1.52
N THR A 102 0.51 5.32 -1.18
CA THR A 102 1.26 4.47 -2.12
C THR A 102 0.39 3.38 -2.73
N THR A 103 0.34 3.28 -4.06
CA THR A 103 -0.45 2.26 -4.77
C THR A 103 0.36 1.02 -5.16
N CYS A 104 1.68 1.15 -5.34
CA CYS A 104 2.60 0.04 -5.62
C CYS A 104 3.63 -0.09 -4.49
N LEU A 105 3.70 -1.27 -3.89
CA LEU A 105 4.57 -1.58 -2.76
C LEU A 105 5.51 -2.72 -3.13
N ALA A 106 6.81 -2.52 -2.90
CA ALA A 106 7.75 -3.63 -2.80
C ALA A 106 7.95 -3.98 -1.33
N LEU A 107 7.79 -5.26 -0.97
CA LEU A 107 7.97 -5.77 0.38
C LEU A 107 9.16 -6.73 0.43
N VAL A 108 9.98 -6.59 1.46
CA VAL A 108 11.08 -7.53 1.76
C VAL A 108 10.62 -8.42 2.91
N PRO A 109 10.60 -9.76 2.78
CA PRO A 109 10.19 -10.64 3.85
C PRO A 109 11.25 -10.73 4.96
N PHE A 110 10.84 -11.15 6.17
CA PHE A 110 11.80 -11.49 7.24
C PHE A 110 12.64 -12.73 6.93
N THR A 111 12.11 -13.66 6.14
CA THR A 111 12.75 -14.93 5.75
C THR A 111 12.82 -15.04 4.24
N ALA A 112 13.95 -15.53 3.70
CA ALA A 112 14.21 -15.59 2.27
C ALA A 112 13.27 -16.54 1.48
N ASP A 113 12.58 -17.46 2.17
CA ASP A 113 11.86 -18.58 1.54
C ASP A 113 10.35 -18.33 1.34
N ARG A 114 9.94 -17.24 0.66
CA ARG A 114 8.50 -17.01 0.44
C ARG A 114 8.05 -16.51 -0.93
#